data_AF-A0A5B2Z254-F1
#
_entry.id   AF-A0A5B2Z254-F1
#
_cell.length_a   1.000
_cell.length_b   1.000
_cell.length_c   1.000
_cell.angle_alpha   90.00
_cell.angle_beta   90.00
_cell.angle_gamma   90.00
#
_symmetry.space_group_name_H-M   'P 1'
#
loop_
_entity.id
_entity.type
_entity.pdbx_description
1 polymer ?
#
loop_
_entity_poly.entity_id
_entity_poly.type
_entity_poly.pdbx_seq_one_letter_code
_entity_poly.pdbx_strand_id
1 'polypeptide(L)'
;MTISIIGSGKVGASVALNCGLRELDPKINLIDIIEGLPQGEAMDINHQLSVQGLDSFVTGTNDFSSITDSEIVILVAGVGRKPGMTRMDLLKTNATIVKDVASKISQYNQNCHLIVVTNPLDPMTYLALKTTKYARSKVMGMGGMLDLSRFTSFIHEYTRFSRDSISAMVISEHGEKMLPLIRFSSISGIPLSNFINENQSNEIYEKTKQVAAEVIKLKGATVYAPGNAVSIMAESIIKDKKRIIPLSAYLDGEYGVKDICIGVPAVVGAKGVEKIVELNLNDFERSEFDAGVKNVREAISNLPI
;
A
#
# COMPACT_ATOMS: atom_id res chain seq x y z
N MET A 1 0.50 11.28 -18.95
CA MET A 1 0.37 10.38 -17.80
C MET A 1 0.84 9.00 -18.21
N THR A 2 1.63 8.36 -17.37
CA THR A 2 2.06 6.97 -17.53
C THR A 2 2.25 6.39 -16.13
N ILE A 3 1.74 5.19 -15.91
CA ILE A 3 1.92 4.43 -14.66
C ILE A 3 2.94 3.34 -14.93
N SER A 4 4.05 3.31 -14.20
CA SER A 4 5.02 2.21 -14.25
C SER A 4 4.96 1.36 -12.99
N ILE A 5 4.90 0.04 -13.16
CA ILE A 5 4.86 -0.94 -12.08
C ILE A 5 6.14 -1.76 -12.16
N ILE A 6 6.97 -1.69 -11.12
CA ILE A 6 8.25 -2.40 -11.04
C ILE A 6 8.05 -3.66 -10.22
N GLY A 7 8.20 -4.80 -10.88
CA GLY A 7 7.88 -6.13 -10.38
C GLY A 7 6.60 -6.64 -11.03
N SER A 8 6.70 -7.73 -11.79
CA SER A 8 5.62 -8.34 -12.58
C SER A 8 5.14 -9.67 -12.02
N GLY A 9 5.47 -9.96 -10.75
CA GLY A 9 4.86 -11.06 -10.02
C GLY A 9 3.36 -10.79 -9.75
N LYS A 10 2.70 -11.75 -9.08
CA LYS A 10 1.24 -11.76 -8.86
C LYS A 10 0.64 -10.41 -8.43
N VAL A 11 1.28 -9.70 -7.50
CA VAL A 11 0.78 -8.39 -7.02
C VAL A 11 0.93 -7.33 -8.11
N GLY A 12 2.07 -7.26 -8.81
CA GLY A 12 2.31 -6.27 -9.86
C GLY A 12 1.36 -6.42 -11.04
N ALA A 13 1.16 -7.66 -11.51
CA ALA A 13 0.14 -7.98 -12.51
C ALA A 13 -1.27 -7.59 -12.03
N SER A 14 -1.60 -7.85 -10.76
CA SER A 14 -2.89 -7.45 -10.20
C SER A 14 -3.06 -5.92 -10.09
N VAL A 15 -1.99 -5.17 -9.80
CA VAL A 15 -2.00 -3.71 -9.85
C VAL A 15 -2.25 -3.24 -11.29
N ALA A 16 -1.50 -3.76 -12.27
CA ALA A 16 -1.62 -3.39 -13.68
C ALA A 16 -3.05 -3.64 -14.20
N LEU A 17 -3.61 -4.82 -13.91
CA LEU A 17 -5.00 -5.15 -14.23
C LEU A 17 -5.98 -4.16 -13.57
N ASN A 18 -5.83 -3.88 -12.28
CA ASN A 18 -6.73 -2.97 -11.58
C ASN A 18 -6.64 -1.52 -12.06
N CYS A 19 -5.47 -1.08 -12.54
CA CYS A 19 -5.30 0.21 -13.20
C CYS A 19 -5.99 0.23 -14.57
N GLY A 20 -5.82 -0.83 -15.37
CA GLY A 20 -6.44 -0.96 -16.68
C GLY A 20 -7.97 -1.03 -16.60
N LEU A 21 -8.52 -1.82 -15.67
CA LEU A 21 -9.97 -1.93 -15.44
C LEU A 21 -10.64 -0.62 -15.00
N ARG A 22 -9.86 0.37 -14.55
CA ARG A 22 -10.33 1.68 -14.10
C ARG A 22 -10.05 2.81 -15.09
N GLU A 23 -9.42 2.47 -16.22
CA GLU A 23 -8.95 3.41 -17.22
C GLU A 23 -8.16 4.57 -16.60
N LEU A 24 -7.27 4.24 -15.65
CA LEU A 24 -6.49 5.26 -14.94
C LEU A 24 -5.50 5.96 -15.85
N ASP A 25 -4.99 5.25 -16.86
CA ASP A 25 -4.01 5.76 -17.80
C ASP A 25 -4.13 5.03 -19.14
N PRO A 26 -3.95 5.72 -20.28
CA PRO A 26 -3.83 5.05 -21.58
C PRO A 26 -2.61 4.13 -21.66
N LYS A 27 -1.54 4.38 -20.89
CA LYS A 27 -0.28 3.63 -20.93
C LYS A 27 0.15 3.16 -19.53
N ILE A 28 0.11 1.85 -19.33
CA ILE A 28 0.58 1.18 -18.12
C ILE A 28 1.81 0.34 -18.47
N ASN A 29 2.97 0.65 -17.89
CA ASN A 29 4.18 -0.15 -18.07
C ASN A 29 4.32 -1.15 -16.94
N LEU A 30 4.53 -2.43 -17.29
CA LEU A 30 4.82 -3.50 -16.36
C LEU A 30 6.28 -3.94 -16.59
N ILE A 31 7.11 -3.81 -15.56
CA ILE A 31 8.57 -3.92 -15.68
C ILE A 31 9.08 -5.04 -14.77
N ASP A 32 9.92 -5.93 -15.29
CA ASP A 32 10.61 -6.95 -14.50
C ASP A 32 12.01 -7.25 -15.04
N ILE A 33 12.84 -7.89 -14.21
CA ILE A 33 14.13 -8.43 -14.64
C ILE A 33 14.00 -9.79 -15.32
N ILE A 34 12.90 -10.51 -15.06
CA ILE A 34 12.65 -11.83 -15.65
C ILE A 34 12.17 -11.63 -17.09
N GLU A 35 12.99 -12.04 -18.06
CA GLU A 35 12.65 -11.96 -19.48
C GLU A 35 11.35 -12.71 -19.80
N GLY A 36 10.49 -12.10 -20.61
CA GLY A 36 9.22 -12.68 -21.06
C GLY A 36 8.07 -12.59 -20.04
N LEU A 37 8.36 -12.52 -18.73
CA LEU A 37 7.33 -12.41 -17.69
C LEU A 37 6.45 -11.14 -17.85
N PRO A 38 7.01 -9.91 -17.90
CA PRO A 38 6.19 -8.71 -18.00
C PRO A 38 5.38 -8.68 -19.30
N GLN A 39 5.94 -9.19 -20.40
CA GLN A 39 5.26 -9.27 -21.70
C GLN A 39 4.08 -10.23 -21.65
N GLY A 40 4.27 -11.42 -21.07
CA GLY A 40 3.21 -12.43 -20.92
C GLY A 40 2.04 -11.92 -20.07
N GLU A 41 2.34 -11.32 -18.91
CA GLU A 41 1.33 -10.73 -18.03
C GLU A 41 0.60 -9.57 -18.74
N ALA A 42 1.32 -8.71 -19.45
CA ALA A 42 0.71 -7.61 -20.21
C ALA A 42 -0.23 -8.13 -21.32
N MET A 43 0.16 -9.17 -22.05
CA MET A 43 -0.69 -9.79 -23.08
C MET A 43 -1.99 -10.34 -22.48
N ASP A 44 -1.90 -11.08 -21.38
CA ASP A 44 -3.07 -11.69 -20.73
C ASP A 44 -4.03 -10.60 -20.18
N ILE A 45 -3.48 -9.56 -19.56
CA ILE A 45 -4.28 -8.42 -19.09
C ILE A 45 -4.97 -7.72 -20.27
N ASN A 46 -4.26 -7.44 -21.37
CA ASN A 46 -4.85 -6.77 -22.53
C ASN A 46 -5.96 -7.62 -23.18
N HIS A 47 -5.87 -8.95 -23.16
CA HIS A 47 -6.98 -9.81 -23.59
C HIS A 47 -8.23 -9.60 -22.71
N GLN A 48 -8.06 -9.51 -21.39
CA GLN A 48 -9.17 -9.22 -20.47
C GLN A 48 -9.78 -7.83 -20.70
N LEU A 49 -8.94 -6.80 -20.94
CA LEU A 49 -9.41 -5.44 -21.23
C LEU A 49 -10.18 -5.38 -22.56
N SER A 50 -9.70 -6.10 -23.57
CA SER A 50 -10.35 -6.19 -24.89
C SER A 50 -11.78 -6.74 -24.81
N VAL A 51 -12.00 -7.77 -23.99
CA VAL A 51 -13.34 -8.35 -23.77
C VAL A 51 -14.31 -7.35 -23.13
N GLN A 52 -13.80 -6.41 -22.34
CA GLN A 52 -14.59 -5.36 -21.69
C GLN A 52 -14.72 -4.07 -22.53
N GLY A 53 -14.02 -3.98 -23.67
CA GLY A 53 -13.99 -2.78 -24.50
C GLY A 53 -13.33 -1.58 -23.82
N LEU A 54 -12.31 -1.81 -22.99
CA LEU A 54 -11.56 -0.75 -22.30
C LEU A 54 -10.31 -0.37 -23.10
N ASP A 55 -10.02 0.93 -23.18
CA ASP A 55 -8.95 1.47 -24.06
C ASP A 55 -7.58 1.60 -23.37
N SER A 56 -7.48 1.29 -22.07
CA SER A 56 -6.19 1.20 -21.38
C SER A 56 -5.31 0.11 -22.00
N PHE A 57 -4.02 0.39 -22.13
CA PHE A 57 -3.06 -0.55 -22.70
C PHE A 57 -1.89 -0.84 -21.75
N VAL A 58 -1.66 -2.12 -21.47
CA VAL A 58 -0.52 -2.58 -20.66
C VAL A 58 0.63 -2.99 -21.57
N THR A 59 1.81 -2.43 -21.34
CA THR A 59 3.06 -2.81 -22.04
C THR A 59 4.01 -3.49 -21.08
N GLY A 60 4.42 -4.72 -21.40
CA GLY A 60 5.46 -5.43 -20.66
C GLY A 60 6.85 -5.13 -21.20
N THR A 61 7.82 -4.84 -20.33
CA THR A 61 9.21 -4.61 -20.73
C THR A 61 10.21 -5.02 -19.66
N ASN A 62 11.43 -5.37 -20.08
CA ASN A 62 12.57 -5.57 -19.19
C ASN A 62 13.47 -4.31 -19.10
N ASP A 63 13.19 -3.29 -19.93
CA ASP A 63 13.93 -2.03 -19.94
C ASP A 63 13.42 -1.09 -18.83
N PHE A 64 14.26 -0.87 -17.83
CA PHE A 64 13.98 0.04 -16.73
C PHE A 64 13.86 1.50 -17.17
N SER A 65 14.50 1.91 -18.27
CA SER A 65 14.47 3.30 -18.76
C SER A 65 13.06 3.76 -19.17
N SER A 66 12.16 2.82 -19.40
CA SER A 66 10.74 3.06 -19.70
C SER A 66 9.96 3.83 -18.63
N ILE A 67 10.53 4.07 -17.44
CA ILE A 67 9.93 4.89 -16.38
C ILE A 67 10.14 6.41 -16.53
N THR A 68 10.95 6.85 -17.51
CA THR A 68 11.45 8.24 -17.59
C THR A 68 10.33 9.28 -17.50
N ASP A 69 9.21 9.05 -18.19
CA ASP A 69 8.06 9.97 -18.24
C ASP A 69 6.90 9.54 -17.33
N SER A 70 7.11 8.56 -16.45
CA SER A 70 6.05 8.06 -15.57
C SER A 70 5.69 9.07 -14.50
N GLU A 71 4.41 9.37 -14.38
CA GLU A 71 3.90 10.25 -13.33
C GLU A 71 3.77 9.50 -12.01
N ILE A 72 3.45 8.20 -12.07
CA ILE A 72 3.38 7.31 -10.91
C ILE A 72 4.26 6.09 -11.16
N VAL A 73 5.12 5.80 -10.19
CA VAL A 73 5.90 4.56 -10.13
C VAL A 73 5.45 3.75 -8.93
N ILE A 74 5.14 2.48 -9.16
CA ILE A 74 4.68 1.55 -8.13
C ILE A 74 5.75 0.49 -7.93
N LEU A 75 6.39 0.49 -6.75
CA LEU A 75 7.47 -0.43 -6.41
C LEU A 75 6.90 -1.66 -5.71
N VAL A 76 6.78 -2.76 -6.46
CA VAL A 76 6.30 -4.06 -6.00
C VAL A 76 7.44 -5.08 -5.86
N ALA A 77 8.55 -4.85 -6.57
CA ALA A 77 9.71 -5.73 -6.60
C ALA A 77 10.25 -6.05 -5.19
N GLY A 78 10.39 -7.34 -4.92
CA GLY A 78 10.82 -7.88 -3.65
C GLY A 78 10.49 -9.36 -3.56
N VAL A 79 10.94 -10.00 -2.50
CA VAL A 79 10.62 -11.41 -2.21
C VAL A 79 9.59 -11.52 -1.11
N GLY A 80 8.66 -12.47 -1.25
CA GLY A 80 7.79 -12.89 -0.16
C GLY A 80 8.56 -13.73 0.86
N ARG A 81 8.05 -13.81 2.09
CA ARG A 81 8.63 -14.66 3.14
C ARG A 81 8.59 -16.14 2.71
N LYS A 82 9.75 -16.79 2.67
CA LYS A 82 9.88 -18.23 2.38
C LYS A 82 9.90 -19.06 3.68
N PRO A 83 9.53 -20.36 3.63
CA PRO A 83 9.74 -21.26 4.76
C PRO A 83 11.19 -21.19 5.28
N GLY A 84 11.36 -21.07 6.59
CA GLY A 84 12.67 -20.92 7.24
C GLY A 84 13.24 -19.49 7.28
N MET A 85 12.65 -18.52 6.58
CA MET A 85 13.14 -17.13 6.58
C MET A 85 12.67 -16.37 7.83
N THR A 86 13.61 -15.75 8.54
CA THR A 86 13.26 -14.86 9.67
C THR A 86 12.74 -13.50 9.18
N ARG A 87 12.15 -12.71 10.07
CA ARG A 87 11.76 -11.32 9.75
C ARG A 87 12.96 -10.47 9.36
N MET A 88 14.10 -10.67 10.04
CA MET A 88 15.33 -9.95 9.79
C MET A 88 15.93 -10.30 8.43
N ASP A 89 15.90 -11.57 8.03
CA ASP A 89 16.38 -11.99 6.72
C ASP A 89 15.55 -11.38 5.59
N LEU A 90 14.23 -11.36 5.76
CA LEU A 90 13.31 -10.74 4.81
C LEU A 90 13.59 -9.24 4.70
N LEU A 91 13.72 -8.55 5.84
CA LEU A 91 14.04 -7.13 5.91
C LEU A 91 15.33 -6.82 5.14
N LYS A 92 16.43 -7.53 5.43
CA LYS A 92 17.72 -7.32 4.77
C LYS A 92 17.66 -7.59 3.28
N THR A 93 17.01 -8.68 2.88
CA THR A 93 16.88 -9.06 1.46
C THR A 93 16.12 -7.98 0.68
N ASN A 94 14.95 -7.59 1.18
CA ASN A 94 14.12 -6.60 0.49
C ASN A 94 14.70 -5.19 0.61
N ALA A 95 15.44 -4.87 1.66
CA ALA A 95 16.17 -3.59 1.75
C ALA A 95 17.17 -3.44 0.61
N THR A 96 17.94 -4.48 0.29
CA THR A 96 18.88 -4.46 -0.85
C THR A 96 18.14 -4.23 -2.17
N ILE A 97 17.05 -4.96 -2.40
CA ILE A 97 16.25 -4.84 -3.64
C ILE A 97 15.64 -3.44 -3.74
N VAL A 98 15.00 -2.94 -2.68
CA VAL A 98 14.36 -1.63 -2.66
C VAL A 98 15.39 -0.52 -2.81
N LYS A 99 16.57 -0.61 -2.20
CA LYS A 99 17.65 0.38 -2.39
C LYS A 99 18.14 0.44 -3.83
N ASP A 100 18.37 -0.71 -4.47
CA ASP A 100 18.78 -0.79 -5.89
C ASP A 100 17.69 -0.18 -6.79
N VAL A 101 16.45 -0.64 -6.65
CA VAL A 101 15.32 -0.17 -7.46
C VAL A 101 15.06 1.32 -7.24
N ALA A 102 15.03 1.80 -5.99
CA ALA A 102 14.85 3.21 -5.67
C ALA A 102 15.97 4.09 -6.23
N SER A 103 17.22 3.63 -6.19
CA SER A 103 18.35 4.34 -6.80
C SER A 103 18.15 4.49 -8.31
N LYS A 104 17.78 3.40 -9.00
CA LYS A 104 17.45 3.43 -10.43
C LYS A 104 16.25 4.33 -10.72
N ILE A 105 15.20 4.31 -9.89
CA ILE A 105 14.05 5.22 -10.02
C ILE A 105 14.56 6.67 -10.06
N SER A 106 15.33 7.08 -9.05
CA SER A 106 15.86 8.45 -8.97
C SER A 106 16.82 8.84 -10.10
N GLN A 107 17.46 7.86 -10.74
CA GLN A 107 18.34 8.07 -11.88
C GLN A 107 17.54 8.36 -13.16
N TYR A 108 16.48 7.60 -13.44
CA TYR A 108 15.71 7.70 -14.68
C TYR A 108 14.54 8.70 -14.59
N ASN A 109 14.03 8.96 -13.39
CA ASN A 109 12.90 9.86 -13.16
C ASN A 109 13.14 10.61 -11.85
N GLN A 110 12.97 11.93 -11.81
CA GLN A 110 13.22 12.73 -10.60
C GLN A 110 11.95 13.32 -9.97
N ASN A 111 10.77 13.05 -10.54
CA ASN A 111 9.55 13.78 -10.17
C ASN A 111 8.27 12.93 -10.08
N CYS A 112 8.37 11.60 -10.20
CA CYS A 112 7.20 10.73 -10.08
C CYS A 112 6.67 10.65 -8.63
N HIS A 113 5.41 10.26 -8.51
CA HIS A 113 4.86 9.76 -7.24
C HIS A 113 5.26 8.30 -7.08
N LEU A 114 5.90 7.97 -5.97
CA LEU A 114 6.35 6.63 -5.65
C LEU A 114 5.41 5.97 -4.64
N ILE A 115 4.75 4.88 -5.05
CA ILE A 115 3.94 4.04 -4.17
C ILE A 115 4.70 2.75 -3.90
N VAL A 116 5.11 2.53 -2.66
CA VAL A 116 5.82 1.33 -2.23
C VAL A 116 4.81 0.26 -1.78
N VAL A 117 5.05 -0.97 -2.20
CA VAL A 117 4.23 -2.15 -1.86
C VAL A 117 5.08 -3.25 -1.20
N THR A 118 6.38 -3.26 -1.44
CA THR A 118 7.33 -4.25 -0.93
C THR A 118 7.36 -4.27 0.60
N ASN A 119 7.27 -5.46 1.17
CA ASN A 119 7.30 -5.68 2.62
C ASN A 119 8.74 -5.93 3.16
N PRO A 120 9.04 -5.63 4.42
CA PRO A 120 8.17 -5.00 5.43
C PRO A 120 7.91 -3.53 5.09
N LEU A 121 6.64 -3.17 4.98
CA LEU A 121 6.22 -2.05 4.16
C LEU A 121 6.70 -0.68 4.65
N ASP A 122 6.52 -0.39 5.94
CA ASP A 122 6.88 0.90 6.52
C ASP A 122 8.39 1.17 6.46
N PRO A 123 9.28 0.22 6.85
CA PRO A 123 10.73 0.36 6.63
C PRO A 123 11.12 0.48 5.16
N MET A 124 10.48 -0.25 4.25
CA MET A 124 10.78 -0.16 2.81
C MET A 124 10.36 1.18 2.23
N THR A 125 9.23 1.75 2.69
CA THR A 125 8.77 3.09 2.31
C THR A 125 9.75 4.15 2.79
N TYR A 126 10.22 4.04 4.03
CA TYR A 126 11.25 4.90 4.59
C TYR A 126 12.56 4.81 3.79
N LEU A 127 13.04 3.59 3.49
CA LEU A 127 14.26 3.37 2.71
C LEU A 127 14.14 3.98 1.30
N ALA A 128 13.03 3.76 0.62
CA ALA A 128 12.77 4.31 -0.71
C ALA A 128 12.80 5.85 -0.69
N LEU A 129 12.15 6.47 0.31
CA LEU A 129 12.17 7.93 0.49
C LEU A 129 13.60 8.45 0.70
N LYS A 130 14.37 7.85 1.61
CA LYS A 130 15.75 8.28 1.90
C LYS A 130 16.69 8.06 0.71
N THR A 131 16.49 6.99 -0.04
CA THR A 131 17.31 6.64 -1.22
C THR A 131 17.03 7.57 -2.40
N THR A 132 15.74 7.78 -2.73
CA THR A 132 15.34 8.66 -3.84
C THR A 132 15.55 10.15 -3.55
N LYS A 133 15.55 10.53 -2.26
CA LYS A 133 15.60 11.93 -1.80
C LYS A 133 14.45 12.79 -2.33
N TYR A 134 13.34 12.15 -2.72
CA TYR A 134 12.14 12.85 -3.13
C TYR A 134 11.53 13.62 -1.96
N ALA A 135 10.69 14.60 -2.28
CA ALA A 135 9.86 15.25 -1.28
C ALA A 135 8.96 14.21 -0.59
N ARG A 136 8.73 14.37 0.73
CA ARG A 136 7.88 13.44 1.49
C ARG A 136 6.46 13.29 0.94
N SER A 137 5.95 14.31 0.26
CA SER A 137 4.64 14.26 -0.39
C SER A 137 4.60 13.31 -1.60
N LYS A 138 5.75 12.97 -2.18
CA LYS A 138 5.86 12.14 -3.37
C LYS A 138 6.02 10.65 -3.06
N VAL A 139 6.37 10.25 -1.83
CA VAL A 139 6.62 8.85 -1.47
C VAL A 139 5.63 8.38 -0.42
N MET A 140 4.95 7.27 -0.69
CA MET A 140 3.97 6.67 0.22
C MET A 140 3.97 5.15 0.12
N GLY A 141 3.54 4.47 1.18
CA GLY A 141 3.36 3.02 1.19
C GLY A 141 1.89 2.64 1.23
N MET A 142 1.53 1.52 0.60
CA MET A 142 0.14 1.03 0.48
C MET A 142 -0.60 0.83 1.82
N GLY A 143 0.11 0.55 2.92
CA GLY A 143 -0.29 -0.32 4.02
C GLY A 143 -1.72 -0.19 4.48
N GLY A 144 -2.03 0.94 5.10
CA GLY A 144 -3.32 1.19 5.72
C GLY A 144 -4.53 1.01 4.77
N MET A 145 -4.37 1.22 3.46
CA MET A 145 -5.46 1.06 2.50
C MET A 145 -5.82 -0.42 2.29
N LEU A 146 -4.81 -1.30 2.31
CA LEU A 146 -5.03 -2.75 2.30
C LEU A 146 -5.68 -3.19 3.61
N ASP A 147 -5.18 -2.72 4.75
CA ASP A 147 -5.70 -3.14 6.05
C ASP A 147 -7.13 -2.63 6.29
N LEU A 148 -7.44 -1.42 5.81
CA LEU A 148 -8.79 -0.89 5.74
C LEU A 148 -9.74 -1.82 4.97
N SER A 149 -9.31 -2.37 3.82
CA SER A 149 -10.16 -3.27 3.03
C SER A 149 -10.52 -4.55 3.79
N ARG A 150 -9.58 -5.06 4.60
CA ARG A 150 -9.77 -6.24 5.46
C ARG A 150 -10.73 -5.94 6.59
N PHE A 151 -10.48 -4.85 7.32
CA PHE A 151 -11.32 -4.40 8.42
C PHE A 151 -12.76 -4.16 7.96
N THR A 152 -12.93 -3.51 6.82
CA THR A 152 -14.25 -3.29 6.19
C THR A 152 -14.95 -4.61 5.83
N SER A 153 -14.20 -5.62 5.36
CA SER A 153 -14.79 -6.95 5.11
C SER A 153 -15.31 -7.61 6.37
N PHE A 154 -14.56 -7.55 7.47
CA PHE A 154 -15.03 -8.11 8.73
C PHE A 154 -16.23 -7.36 9.29
N ILE A 155 -16.25 -6.02 9.27
CA ILE A 155 -17.44 -5.25 9.67
C ILE A 155 -18.66 -5.68 8.84
N HIS A 156 -18.49 -5.86 7.52
CA HIS A 156 -19.55 -6.37 6.65
C HIS A 156 -19.98 -7.79 7.02
N GLU A 157 -19.07 -8.69 7.34
CA GLU A 157 -19.40 -10.07 7.72
C GLU A 157 -20.24 -10.15 9.00
N TYR A 158 -19.96 -9.29 9.98
CA TYR A 158 -20.75 -9.21 11.21
C TYR A 158 -22.09 -8.53 11.01
N THR A 159 -22.10 -7.36 10.38
CA THR A 159 -23.30 -6.51 10.31
C THR A 159 -24.21 -6.87 9.14
N ARG A 160 -23.69 -7.55 8.12
CA ARG A 160 -24.33 -7.83 6.83
C ARG A 160 -24.75 -6.58 6.05
N PHE A 161 -24.32 -5.39 6.47
CA PHE A 161 -24.58 -4.14 5.76
C PHE A 161 -23.63 -3.92 4.61
N SER A 162 -24.03 -3.11 3.63
CA SER A 162 -23.23 -2.83 2.44
C SER A 162 -21.86 -2.27 2.79
N ARG A 163 -20.80 -2.77 2.13
CA ARG A 163 -19.44 -2.23 2.25
C ARG A 163 -19.37 -0.75 1.84
N ASP A 164 -20.23 -0.33 0.92
CA ASP A 164 -20.34 1.06 0.46
C ASP A 164 -20.79 2.02 1.56
N SER A 165 -21.57 1.52 2.53
CA SER A 165 -22.05 2.30 3.66
C SER A 165 -21.04 2.35 4.83
N ILE A 166 -19.95 1.56 4.77
CA ILE A 166 -18.98 1.47 5.86
C ILE A 166 -17.85 2.47 5.62
N SER A 167 -17.65 3.37 6.59
CA SER A 167 -16.46 4.21 6.68
C SER A 167 -15.65 3.75 7.88
N ALA A 168 -14.39 3.39 7.67
CA ALA A 168 -13.51 2.86 8.70
C ALA A 168 -12.08 3.38 8.54
N MET A 169 -11.23 3.12 9.54
CA MET A 169 -9.84 3.56 9.53
C MET A 169 -8.94 2.52 10.19
N VAL A 170 -7.78 2.27 9.58
CA VAL A 170 -6.70 1.46 10.18
C VAL A 170 -5.40 2.25 10.04
N ILE A 171 -4.68 2.44 11.15
CA ILE A 171 -3.42 3.20 11.20
C ILE A 171 -2.31 2.35 11.83
N SER A 172 -1.15 2.96 12.12
CA SER A 172 0.02 2.31 12.73
C SER A 172 0.77 1.38 11.73
N GLU A 173 1.64 0.52 12.25
CA GLU A 173 2.46 -0.42 11.46
C GLU A 173 1.59 -1.29 10.54
N HIS A 174 1.95 -1.41 9.27
CA HIS A 174 1.45 -2.47 8.39
C HIS A 174 2.06 -3.81 8.80
N GLY A 175 1.47 -4.45 9.81
CA GLY A 175 2.01 -5.64 10.43
C GLY A 175 1.28 -6.00 11.72
N GLU A 176 2.00 -6.55 12.69
CA GLU A 176 1.41 -7.03 13.94
C GLU A 176 0.87 -5.92 14.84
N LYS A 177 1.38 -4.69 14.68
CA LYS A 177 0.94 -3.51 15.43
C LYS A 177 0.04 -2.59 14.60
N MET A 178 -0.65 -3.12 13.59
CA MET A 178 -1.74 -2.38 12.95
C MET A 178 -2.83 -2.05 13.96
N LEU A 179 -3.45 -0.89 13.81
CA LEU A 179 -4.43 -0.34 14.74
C LEU A 179 -5.76 -0.06 14.01
N PRO A 180 -6.70 -1.03 13.96
CA PRO A 180 -8.08 -0.80 13.55
C PRO A 180 -8.82 0.12 14.53
N LEU A 181 -9.31 1.26 14.05
CA LEU A 181 -9.92 2.29 14.89
C LEU A 181 -11.45 2.17 14.90
N ILE A 182 -11.98 1.38 15.85
CA ILE A 182 -13.44 1.19 16.05
C ILE A 182 -14.15 2.53 16.24
N ARG A 183 -13.58 3.43 17.06
CA ARG A 183 -14.17 4.74 17.38
C ARG A 183 -14.23 5.71 16.20
N PHE A 184 -13.35 5.52 15.21
CA PHE A 184 -13.33 6.27 13.95
C PHE A 184 -14.03 5.51 12.82
N SER A 185 -14.83 4.49 13.15
CA SER A 185 -15.60 3.70 12.19
C SER A 185 -17.09 3.95 12.35
N SER A 186 -17.82 3.95 11.23
CA SER A 186 -19.25 4.22 11.17
C SER A 186 -19.91 3.49 9.99
N ILE A 187 -21.24 3.35 10.08
CA ILE A 187 -22.08 2.86 9.00
C ILE A 187 -23.09 3.97 8.67
N SER A 188 -22.98 4.55 7.48
CA SER A 188 -23.74 5.73 7.05
C SER A 188 -23.70 6.88 8.06
N GLY A 189 -22.53 7.09 8.70
CA GLY A 189 -22.32 8.14 9.70
C GLY A 189 -22.76 7.78 11.13
N ILE A 190 -23.39 6.63 11.34
CA ILE A 190 -23.75 6.13 12.68
C ILE A 190 -22.55 5.37 13.26
N PRO A 191 -22.10 5.66 14.50
CA PRO A 191 -20.95 5.00 15.11
C PRO A 191 -21.05 3.47 15.06
N LEU A 192 -19.95 2.80 14.71
CA LEU A 192 -19.92 1.33 14.60
C LEU A 192 -20.37 0.64 15.90
N SER A 193 -20.05 1.23 17.05
CA SER A 193 -20.45 0.75 18.39
C SER A 193 -21.97 0.64 18.59
N ASN A 194 -22.79 1.27 17.74
CA ASN A 194 -24.25 1.12 17.80
C ASN A 194 -24.73 -0.19 17.18
N PHE A 195 -23.89 -0.84 16.37
CA PHE A 195 -24.24 -2.05 15.61
C PHE A 195 -23.55 -3.31 16.13
N ILE A 196 -22.45 -3.16 16.87
CA ILE A 196 -21.69 -4.27 17.43
C ILE A 196 -21.40 -4.05 18.91
N ASN A 197 -21.38 -5.14 19.68
CA ASN A 197 -20.98 -5.10 21.08
C ASN A 197 -19.44 -5.18 21.24
N GLU A 198 -18.95 -5.08 22.47
CA GLU A 198 -17.52 -5.09 22.78
C GLU A 198 -16.83 -6.40 22.36
N ASN A 199 -17.47 -7.56 22.58
CA ASN A 199 -16.91 -8.86 22.18
C ASN A 199 -16.73 -8.94 20.65
N GLN A 200 -17.73 -8.49 19.89
CA GLN A 200 -17.66 -8.43 18.43
C GLN A 200 -16.60 -7.42 17.98
N SER A 201 -16.48 -6.28 18.65
CA SER A 201 -15.44 -5.27 18.36
C SER A 201 -14.04 -5.86 18.52
N ASN A 202 -13.79 -6.58 19.62
CA ASN A 202 -12.52 -7.24 19.89
C ASN A 202 -12.22 -8.36 18.87
N GLU A 203 -13.23 -9.14 18.49
CA GLU A 203 -13.06 -10.21 17.50
C GLU A 203 -12.72 -9.65 16.10
N ILE A 204 -13.40 -8.58 15.67
CA ILE A 204 -13.09 -7.89 14.41
C ILE A 204 -11.67 -7.31 14.44
N TYR A 205 -11.28 -6.69 15.56
CA TYR A 205 -9.95 -6.12 15.76
C TYR A 205 -8.86 -7.19 15.59
N GLU A 206 -8.98 -8.31 16.29
CA GLU A 206 -8.00 -9.41 16.24
C GLU A 206 -7.98 -10.13 14.89
N LYS A 207 -9.15 -10.40 14.28
CA LYS A 207 -9.23 -10.99 12.93
C LYS A 207 -8.52 -10.13 11.90
N THR A 208 -8.67 -8.80 11.99
CA THR A 208 -8.01 -7.86 11.08
C THR A 208 -6.48 -7.99 11.14
N LYS A 209 -5.92 -8.14 12.34
CA LYS A 209 -4.47 -8.29 12.55
C LYS A 209 -3.93 -9.61 12.01
N GLN A 210 -4.74 -10.67 12.00
CA GLN A 210 -4.30 -12.03 11.67
C GLN A 210 -4.57 -12.45 10.22
N VAL A 211 -5.51 -11.80 9.53
CA VAL A 211 -6.00 -12.24 8.21
C VAL A 211 -4.91 -12.32 7.13
N ALA A 212 -3.86 -11.49 7.21
CA ALA A 212 -2.76 -11.54 6.26
C ALA A 212 -2.06 -12.91 6.28
N ALA A 213 -1.77 -13.43 7.48
CA ALA A 213 -1.15 -14.73 7.67
C ALA A 213 -2.06 -15.87 7.22
N GLU A 214 -3.37 -15.74 7.46
CA GLU A 214 -4.35 -16.73 7.03
C GLU A 214 -4.46 -16.84 5.50
N VAL A 215 -4.57 -15.72 4.79
CA VAL A 215 -4.60 -15.71 3.32
C VAL A 215 -3.32 -16.31 2.74
N ILE A 216 -2.16 -15.99 3.31
CA ILE A 216 -0.88 -16.56 2.87
C ILE A 216 -0.82 -18.06 3.16
N LYS A 217 -1.31 -18.51 4.32
CA LYS A 217 -1.37 -19.94 4.66
C LYS A 217 -2.26 -20.73 3.68
N LEU A 218 -3.39 -20.16 3.26
CA LEU A 218 -4.36 -20.84 2.40
C LEU A 218 -4.02 -20.77 0.90
N LYS A 219 -3.51 -19.63 0.42
CA LYS A 219 -3.30 -19.34 -1.01
C LYS A 219 -1.82 -19.21 -1.41
N GLY A 220 -0.93 -19.06 -0.43
CA GLY A 220 0.50 -18.81 -0.64
C GLY A 220 0.86 -17.32 -0.84
N ALA A 221 -0.08 -16.44 -1.17
CA ALA A 221 0.16 -15.01 -1.34
C ALA A 221 -1.13 -14.17 -1.30
N THR A 222 -1.01 -12.91 -0.89
CA THR A 222 -2.03 -11.88 -1.15
C THR A 222 -1.81 -11.28 -2.54
N VAL A 223 -2.89 -11.13 -3.33
CA VAL A 223 -2.79 -10.71 -4.75
C VAL A 223 -3.79 -9.60 -5.06
N TYR A 224 -5.08 -9.90 -4.96
CA TYR A 224 -6.14 -9.01 -5.45
C TYR A 224 -6.36 -7.78 -4.56
N ALA A 225 -6.43 -7.99 -3.23
CA ALA A 225 -6.63 -6.91 -2.28
C ALA A 225 -5.51 -5.84 -2.34
N PRO A 226 -4.20 -6.19 -2.32
CA PRO A 226 -3.15 -5.19 -2.49
C PRO A 226 -3.18 -4.52 -3.87
N GLY A 227 -3.42 -5.28 -4.95
CA GLY A 227 -3.53 -4.72 -6.30
C GLY A 227 -4.61 -3.64 -6.42
N ASN A 228 -5.78 -3.89 -5.83
CA ASN A 228 -6.89 -2.95 -5.77
C ASN A 228 -6.62 -1.76 -4.84
N ALA A 229 -5.97 -1.97 -3.70
CA ALA A 229 -5.64 -0.88 -2.76
C ALA A 229 -4.73 0.15 -3.42
N VAL A 230 -3.69 -0.31 -4.12
CA VAL A 230 -2.73 0.56 -4.82
C VAL A 230 -3.38 1.31 -5.97
N SER A 231 -4.26 0.68 -6.76
CA SER A 231 -4.94 1.37 -7.86
C SER A 231 -5.85 2.49 -7.37
N ILE A 232 -6.48 2.35 -6.19
CA ILE A 232 -7.27 3.43 -5.56
C ILE A 232 -6.37 4.60 -5.14
N MET A 233 -5.16 4.33 -4.63
CA MET A 233 -4.20 5.37 -4.31
C MET A 233 -3.75 6.11 -5.57
N ALA A 234 -3.37 5.38 -6.62
CA ALA A 234 -2.99 5.96 -7.91
C ALA A 234 -4.13 6.79 -8.53
N GLU A 235 -5.36 6.28 -8.51
CA GLU A 235 -6.53 7.01 -8.98
C GLU A 235 -6.75 8.32 -8.22
N SER A 236 -6.50 8.33 -6.91
CA SER A 236 -6.67 9.52 -6.09
C SER A 236 -5.67 10.62 -6.44
N ILE A 237 -4.47 10.23 -6.87
CA ILE A 237 -3.45 11.15 -7.40
C ILE A 237 -3.88 11.65 -8.78
N ILE A 238 -4.17 10.75 -9.73
CA ILE A 238 -4.47 11.09 -11.13
C ILE A 238 -5.71 11.98 -11.25
N LYS A 239 -6.78 11.64 -10.52
CA LYS A 239 -8.07 12.35 -10.58
C LYS A 239 -8.17 13.47 -9.54
N ASP A 240 -7.06 13.82 -8.87
CA ASP A 240 -6.99 14.81 -7.79
C ASP A 240 -8.12 14.70 -6.75
N LYS A 241 -8.48 13.47 -6.33
CA LYS A 241 -9.71 13.25 -5.56
C LYS A 241 -9.70 13.86 -4.15
N LYS A 242 -8.53 14.27 -3.65
CA LYS A 242 -8.32 14.74 -2.27
C LYS A 242 -8.88 13.78 -1.21
N ARG A 243 -8.77 12.47 -1.45
CA ARG A 243 -9.33 11.45 -0.55
C ARG A 243 -8.49 11.34 0.71
N ILE A 244 -9.15 11.19 1.86
CA ILE A 244 -8.47 10.74 3.08
C ILE A 244 -8.28 9.22 2.98
N ILE A 245 -7.03 8.79 2.91
CA ILE A 245 -6.65 7.39 2.77
C ILE A 245 -5.67 7.04 3.90
N PRO A 246 -5.89 5.95 4.66
CA PRO A 246 -4.86 5.41 5.52
C PRO A 246 -3.73 4.85 4.66
N LEU A 247 -2.51 5.33 4.84
CA LEU A 247 -1.33 4.90 4.09
C LEU A 247 -0.05 5.11 4.91
N SER A 248 1.06 4.51 4.50
CA SER A 248 2.35 4.77 5.12
C SER A 248 2.90 6.11 4.63
N ALA A 249 3.03 7.10 5.51
CA ALA A 249 3.58 8.42 5.20
C ALA A 249 4.71 8.81 6.16
N TYR A 250 5.60 9.68 5.68
CA TYR A 250 6.70 10.20 6.49
C TYR A 250 6.23 11.29 7.47
N LEU A 251 6.42 11.04 8.76
CA LEU A 251 6.08 11.97 9.83
C LEU A 251 7.25 12.90 10.15
N ASP A 252 6.95 14.18 10.30
CA ASP A 252 7.87 15.26 10.67
C ASP A 252 7.29 16.12 11.81
N GLY A 253 6.65 15.47 12.78
CA GLY A 253 6.10 16.10 13.98
C GLY A 253 4.64 15.74 14.22
N GLU A 254 3.95 15.25 13.19
CA GLU A 254 2.59 14.73 13.34
C GLU A 254 2.58 13.59 14.37
N TYR A 255 1.54 13.56 15.21
CA TYR A 255 1.41 12.66 16.38
C TYR A 255 2.54 12.81 17.43
N GLY A 256 3.36 13.85 17.34
CA GLY A 256 4.58 14.01 18.13
C GLY A 256 5.73 13.10 17.67
N VAL A 257 5.67 12.56 16.46
CA VAL A 257 6.63 11.59 15.93
C VAL A 257 7.36 12.16 14.72
N LYS A 258 8.67 11.93 14.64
CA LYS A 258 9.54 12.41 13.56
C LYS A 258 10.40 11.32 12.96
N ASP A 259 10.75 11.48 11.70
CA ASP A 259 11.72 10.65 10.99
C ASP A 259 11.35 9.17 10.93
N ILE A 260 10.13 8.90 10.45
CA ILE A 260 9.59 7.55 10.28
C ILE A 260 8.53 7.57 9.19
N CYS A 261 8.42 6.49 8.41
CA CYS A 261 7.22 6.22 7.63
C CYS A 261 6.34 5.25 8.40
N ILE A 262 5.06 5.56 8.61
CA ILE A 262 4.11 4.67 9.31
C ILE A 262 2.68 4.96 8.83
N GLY A 263 1.77 4.00 9.02
CA GLY A 263 0.35 4.14 8.69
C GLY A 263 -0.33 5.29 9.43
N VAL A 264 -0.80 6.28 8.67
CA VAL A 264 -1.60 7.43 9.14
C VAL A 264 -2.63 7.82 8.08
N PRO A 265 -3.74 8.49 8.44
CA PRO A 265 -4.66 9.01 7.45
C PRO A 265 -4.06 10.25 6.80
N ALA A 266 -4.07 10.30 5.47
CA ALA A 266 -3.58 11.43 4.72
C ALA A 266 -4.50 11.80 3.56
N VAL A 267 -4.57 13.09 3.26
CA VAL A 267 -5.22 13.62 2.06
C VAL A 267 -4.32 13.32 0.86
N VAL A 268 -4.83 12.52 -0.07
CA VAL A 268 -4.15 12.13 -1.31
C VAL A 268 -4.81 12.83 -2.50
N GLY A 269 -4.01 13.61 -3.22
CA GLY A 269 -4.39 14.32 -4.44
C GLY A 269 -3.26 14.32 -5.46
N ALA A 270 -3.37 15.18 -6.47
CA ALA A 270 -2.38 15.33 -7.55
C ALA A 270 -0.97 15.68 -7.05
N LYS A 271 -0.82 16.22 -5.82
CA LYS A 271 0.50 16.46 -5.21
C LYS A 271 1.01 15.28 -4.37
N GLY A 272 0.32 14.14 -4.39
CA GLY A 272 0.61 12.96 -3.58
C GLY A 272 0.02 13.10 -2.18
N VAL A 273 0.83 12.89 -1.14
CA VAL A 273 0.45 13.10 0.26
C VAL A 273 0.46 14.61 0.55
N GLU A 274 -0.71 15.24 0.52
CA GLU A 274 -0.83 16.71 0.65
C GLU A 274 -0.91 17.17 2.11
N LYS A 275 -1.55 16.35 2.95
CA LYS A 275 -1.74 16.64 4.37
C LYS A 275 -1.93 15.36 5.16
N ILE A 276 -1.22 15.23 6.27
CA ILE A 276 -1.51 14.19 7.26
C ILE A 276 -2.60 14.71 8.20
N VAL A 277 -3.60 13.88 8.48
CA VAL A 277 -4.72 14.21 9.36
C VAL A 277 -4.43 13.61 10.74
N GLU A 278 -4.19 14.45 11.73
CA GLU A 278 -4.00 13.97 13.10
C GLU A 278 -5.33 13.62 13.75
N LEU A 279 -5.42 12.40 14.28
CA LEU A 279 -6.56 11.93 15.04
C LEU A 279 -6.31 12.15 16.53
N ASN A 280 -7.34 12.58 17.26
CA ASN A 280 -7.29 12.66 18.72
C ASN A 280 -7.42 11.25 19.31
N LEU A 281 -6.29 10.55 19.44
CA LEU A 281 -6.21 9.18 19.96
C LEU A 281 -6.45 9.16 21.48
N ASN A 282 -7.25 8.21 21.96
CA ASN A 282 -7.35 7.93 23.40
C ASN A 282 -6.12 7.17 23.92
N ASP A 283 -6.02 6.94 25.23
CA ASP A 283 -4.83 6.32 25.85
C ASP A 283 -4.49 4.94 25.27
N PHE A 284 -5.50 4.12 24.99
CA PHE A 284 -5.30 2.81 24.36
C PHE A 284 -4.82 2.93 22.92
N GLU A 285 -5.52 3.72 22.09
CA GLU A 285 -5.17 3.99 20.69
C GLU A 285 -3.76 4.59 20.59
N ARG A 286 -3.40 5.49 21.50
CA ARG A 286 -2.08 6.10 21.60
C ARG A 286 -1.00 5.06 21.94
N SER A 287 -1.24 4.23 22.95
CA SER A 287 -0.31 3.17 23.35
C SER A 287 -0.03 2.18 22.22
N GLU A 288 -1.07 1.75 21.49
CA GLU A 288 -0.92 0.82 20.36
C GLU A 288 -0.20 1.48 19.17
N PHE A 289 -0.49 2.76 18.88
CA PHE A 289 0.22 3.51 17.86
C PHE A 289 1.72 3.67 18.21
N ASP A 290 2.03 4.05 19.45
CA ASP A 290 3.42 4.20 19.92
C ASP A 290 4.17 2.86 19.91
N ALA A 291 3.49 1.74 20.15
CA ALA A 291 4.06 0.39 19.99
C ALA A 291 4.42 0.09 18.53
N GLY A 292 3.57 0.47 17.56
CA GLY A 292 3.88 0.38 16.14
C GLY A 292 5.06 1.27 15.72
N VAL A 293 5.10 2.51 16.23
CA VAL A 293 6.25 3.42 16.04
C VAL A 293 7.54 2.77 16.52
N LYS A 294 7.53 2.17 17.71
CA LYS A 294 8.71 1.49 18.27
C LYS A 294 9.18 0.34 17.38
N ASN A 295 8.26 -0.53 16.94
CA ASN A 295 8.56 -1.66 16.06
C ASN A 295 9.18 -1.21 14.73
N VAL A 296 8.56 -0.21 14.09
CA VAL A 296 9.05 0.31 12.81
C VAL A 296 10.42 0.98 12.97
N ARG A 297 10.67 1.72 14.07
CA ARG A 297 12.00 2.28 14.36
C ARG A 297 13.08 1.22 14.51
N GLU A 298 12.77 0.13 15.22
CA GLU A 298 13.70 -1.00 15.36
C GLU A 298 14.03 -1.61 13.99
N ALA A 299 13.03 -1.82 13.14
CA ALA A 299 13.26 -2.29 11.78
C ALA A 299 14.10 -1.29 10.96
N ILE A 300 13.83 0.01 11.06
CA ILE A 300 14.60 1.06 10.38
C ILE A 300 16.07 1.08 10.83
N SER A 301 16.37 0.88 12.12
CA SER A 301 17.75 0.85 12.62
C SER A 301 18.60 -0.30 12.05
N ASN A 302 17.96 -1.30 11.43
CA ASN A 302 18.61 -2.42 10.78
C ASN A 302 18.71 -2.26 9.25
N LEU A 303 18.29 -1.12 8.70
CA LEU A 303 18.36 -0.84 7.27
C LEU A 303 19.77 -0.39 6.84
N PRO A 304 20.20 -0.72 5.61
CA PRO A 304 21.45 -0.25 5.05
C PRO A 304 21.25 1.17 4.46
N ILE A 305 21.01 2.17 5.32
CA ILE A 305 20.78 3.56 4.88
C ILE A 305 22.10 4.19 4.46
#